data_AF-A0AAV0BB88-F1
#
_entry.id   AF-A0AAV0BB88-F1
#
_cell.length_a   1.000
_cell.length_b   1.000
_cell.length_c   1.000
_cell.angle_alpha   90.00
_cell.angle_beta   90.00
_cell.angle_gamma   90.00
#
_symmetry.space_group_name_H-M   'P 1'
#
loop_
_entity.id
_entity.type
_entity.pdbx_description
1 polymer ?
#
loop_
_entity_poly.entity_id
_entity_poly.type
_entity_poly.pdbx_seq_one_letter_code
_entity_poly.pdbx_strand_id
1 'polypeptide(L)'
;MSEKTERSLSERFPKVESGRTRGLIEFGFNAAILIFLVARATEVEFISIRSLMGMFEFRLGGPMNYLTLWGLQFSIGTFLLKVLCSIFSNSPVLIDLEKVYRLLALAIEGVVLLAYWPLAIINPEMVVPPDVVITLSDDLLLHCYPGLLIYLHQIFLSKRLIDNSGLLKLQTLNSRKVHSNVFVILFGMFYTCWIEYSSTRFNPKVFPYPFLDIIFLGRYTIYISFLFIGLFLLRLSQPSS
;
A
#
# COMPACT_ATOMS: atom_id res chain seq x y z
N MET A 1 16.10 -41.44 26.37
CA MET A 1 14.93 -41.50 25.48
C MET A 1 15.46 -41.67 24.07
N SER A 2 15.11 -42.76 23.40
CA SER A 2 15.85 -43.24 22.22
C SER A 2 15.43 -42.50 20.95
N GLU A 3 16.40 -42.08 20.14
CA GLU A 3 16.25 -41.41 18.82
C GLU A 3 15.28 -42.15 17.86
N LYS A 4 15.10 -43.46 18.07
CA LYS A 4 14.13 -44.30 17.36
C LYS A 4 12.66 -43.95 17.66
N THR A 5 12.36 -43.43 18.84
CA THR A 5 11.00 -43.08 19.28
C THR A 5 10.57 -41.72 18.72
N GLU A 6 11.49 -40.78 18.52
CA GLU A 6 11.20 -39.49 17.87
C GLU A 6 10.93 -39.65 16.37
N ARG A 7 11.66 -40.54 15.67
CA ARG A 7 11.39 -40.81 14.24
C ARG A 7 10.00 -41.39 14.00
N SER A 8 9.53 -42.32 14.84
CA SER A 8 8.22 -42.95 14.63
C SER A 8 7.04 -42.01 14.92
N LEU A 9 7.24 -40.96 15.71
CA LEU A 9 6.23 -39.92 15.93
C LEU A 9 6.19 -38.91 14.78
N SER A 10 7.34 -38.60 14.16
CA SER A 10 7.41 -37.67 13.02
C SER A 10 6.79 -38.21 11.72
N GLU A 11 6.74 -39.54 11.57
CA GLU A 11 6.12 -40.22 10.41
C GLU A 11 4.61 -40.40 10.55
N ARG A 12 4.05 -40.25 11.76
CA ARG A 12 2.61 -40.48 12.01
C ARG A 12 1.71 -39.28 11.73
N PHE A 13 2.27 -38.10 11.48
CA PHE A 13 1.49 -36.90 11.17
C PHE A 13 1.70 -36.52 9.70
N PRO A 14 0.70 -36.73 8.82
CA PRO A 14 0.84 -36.42 7.40
C PRO A 14 1.02 -34.91 7.20
N LYS A 15 2.19 -34.51 6.67
CA LYS A 15 2.53 -33.12 6.30
C LYS A 15 1.69 -32.53 5.13
N VAL A 16 0.67 -33.23 4.65
CA VAL A 16 0.11 -33.05 3.30
C VAL A 16 -1.18 -32.20 3.27
N GLU A 17 -1.93 -32.06 4.37
CA GLU A 17 -3.19 -31.28 4.39
C GLU A 17 -3.03 -29.79 4.75
N SER A 18 -1.89 -29.40 5.32
CA SER A 18 -1.61 -28.04 5.78
C SER A 18 -1.52 -27.02 4.63
N GLY A 19 -1.03 -27.42 3.45
CA GLY A 19 -0.80 -26.51 2.33
C GLY A 19 -2.09 -26.04 1.64
N ARG A 20 -3.05 -26.96 1.44
CA ARG A 20 -4.29 -26.67 0.69
C ARG A 20 -5.26 -25.82 1.50
N THR A 21 -5.44 -26.13 2.78
CA THR A 21 -6.29 -25.36 3.71
C THR A 21 -5.79 -23.94 3.87
N ARG A 22 -4.48 -23.76 4.03
CA ARG A 22 -3.85 -22.44 4.08
C ARG A 22 -4.04 -21.64 2.80
N GLY A 23 -3.86 -22.26 1.63
CA GLY A 23 -4.07 -21.59 0.34
C GLY A 23 -5.50 -21.06 0.17
N LEU A 24 -6.50 -21.83 0.63
CA LEU A 24 -7.90 -21.40 0.61
C LEU A 24 -8.18 -20.24 1.58
N ILE A 25 -7.58 -20.26 2.77
CA ILE A 25 -7.69 -19.16 3.75
C ILE A 25 -7.04 -17.88 3.19
N GLU A 26 -5.84 -17.98 2.63
CA GLU A 26 -5.14 -16.84 2.01
C GLU A 26 -5.94 -16.28 0.83
N PHE A 27 -6.52 -17.14 -0.02
CA PHE A 27 -7.41 -16.73 -1.11
C PHE A 27 -8.64 -15.98 -0.58
N GLY A 28 -9.37 -16.60 0.36
CA GLY A 28 -10.60 -16.03 0.92
C GLY A 28 -10.36 -14.68 1.61
N PHE A 29 -9.27 -14.55 2.37
CA PHE A 29 -8.90 -13.30 3.02
C PHE A 29 -8.54 -12.21 2.00
N ASN A 30 -7.74 -12.52 0.99
CA ASN A 30 -7.38 -11.55 -0.06
C ASN A 30 -8.60 -11.12 -0.88
N ALA A 31 -9.51 -12.05 -1.19
CA ALA A 31 -10.76 -11.74 -1.89
C ALA A 31 -11.67 -10.86 -1.03
N ALA A 32 -11.80 -11.13 0.26
CA ALA A 32 -12.59 -10.31 1.18
C ALA A 32 -12.05 -8.87 1.27
N ILE A 33 -10.73 -8.70 1.39
CA ILE A 33 -10.11 -7.36 1.38
C ILE A 33 -10.34 -6.67 0.04
N LEU A 34 -10.15 -7.38 -1.08
CA LEU A 34 -10.37 -6.81 -2.41
C LEU A 34 -11.82 -6.32 -2.56
N ILE A 35 -12.79 -7.15 -2.19
CA ILE A 35 -14.22 -6.80 -2.25
C ILE A 35 -14.49 -5.59 -1.37
N PHE A 36 -13.98 -5.58 -0.14
CA PHE A 36 -14.12 -4.44 0.77
C PHE A 36 -13.55 -3.16 0.15
N LEU A 37 -12.29 -3.18 -0.30
CA LEU A 37 -11.63 -2.01 -0.88
C LEU A 37 -12.32 -1.55 -2.16
N VAL A 38 -12.75 -2.45 -3.05
CA VAL A 38 -13.47 -2.10 -4.27
C VAL A 38 -14.85 -1.54 -3.97
N ALA A 39 -15.65 -2.19 -3.13
CA ALA A 39 -16.97 -1.69 -2.75
C ALA A 39 -16.88 -0.28 -2.17
N ARG A 40 -15.89 -0.07 -1.31
CA ARG A 40 -15.65 1.23 -0.70
C ARG A 40 -15.05 2.25 -1.67
N ALA A 41 -14.13 1.86 -2.54
CA ALA A 41 -13.62 2.72 -3.60
C ALA A 41 -14.73 3.14 -4.57
N THR A 42 -15.70 2.27 -4.85
CA THR A 42 -16.86 2.64 -5.67
C THR A 42 -17.81 3.57 -4.93
N GLU A 43 -17.95 3.48 -3.60
CA GLU A 43 -18.69 4.46 -2.81
C GLU A 43 -17.98 5.82 -2.85
N VAL A 44 -16.66 5.84 -2.68
CA VAL A 44 -15.87 7.07 -2.75
C VAL A 44 -15.86 7.62 -4.16
N GLU A 45 -15.72 6.83 -5.21
CA GLU A 45 -15.84 7.31 -6.59
C GLU A 45 -17.25 7.79 -6.87
N PHE A 46 -18.30 7.18 -6.32
CA PHE A 46 -19.66 7.67 -6.49
C PHE A 46 -19.91 8.99 -5.76
N ILE A 47 -19.39 9.15 -4.53
CA ILE A 47 -19.45 10.39 -3.74
C ILE A 47 -18.55 11.46 -4.37
N SER A 48 -17.34 11.07 -4.75
CA SER A 48 -16.32 11.86 -5.46
C SER A 48 -16.89 12.32 -6.79
N ILE A 49 -17.31 11.46 -7.71
CA ILE A 49 -17.90 11.88 -8.99
C ILE A 49 -19.10 12.81 -8.79
N ARG A 50 -19.97 12.59 -7.79
CA ARG A 50 -21.16 13.43 -7.58
C ARG A 50 -20.86 14.76 -6.86
N SER A 51 -19.87 14.82 -5.98
CA SER A 51 -19.40 16.02 -5.27
C SER A 51 -18.34 16.79 -6.08
N LEU A 52 -17.41 16.08 -6.72
CA LEU A 52 -16.35 16.58 -7.59
C LEU A 52 -16.87 17.08 -8.93
N MET A 53 -17.91 16.51 -9.56
CA MET A 53 -18.41 17.11 -10.81
C MET A 53 -18.99 18.52 -10.60
N GLY A 54 -19.28 18.92 -9.35
CA GLY A 54 -19.67 20.29 -9.00
C GLY A 54 -18.51 21.21 -8.58
N MET A 55 -17.40 20.69 -8.05
CA MET A 55 -16.24 21.49 -7.58
C MET A 55 -15.00 21.41 -8.48
N PHE A 56 -14.91 20.38 -9.33
CA PHE A 56 -13.78 20.10 -10.22
C PHE A 56 -14.27 20.18 -11.67
N GLU A 57 -14.49 21.41 -12.13
CA GLU A 57 -14.35 21.69 -13.55
C GLU A 57 -13.05 21.05 -14.07
N PHE A 58 -13.09 20.48 -15.27
CA PHE A 58 -12.04 19.74 -16.00
C PHE A 58 -10.60 20.30 -15.86
N ARG A 59 -10.02 20.14 -14.68
CA ARG A 59 -8.66 20.52 -14.33
C ARG A 59 -7.79 19.29 -14.54
N LEU A 60 -7.08 19.23 -15.67
CA LEU A 60 -6.15 18.15 -16.04
C LEU A 60 -5.21 17.82 -14.85
N GLY A 61 -5.22 16.56 -14.40
CA GLY A 61 -4.58 16.08 -13.17
C GLY A 61 -5.56 15.34 -12.25
N GLY A 62 -6.75 15.92 -12.04
CA GLY A 62 -7.89 15.27 -11.40
C GLY A 62 -7.57 14.57 -10.06
N PRO A 63 -8.26 13.45 -9.78
CA PRO A 63 -8.02 12.64 -8.58
C PRO A 63 -6.59 12.08 -8.49
N MET A 64 -5.87 11.96 -9.62
CA MET A 64 -4.51 11.41 -9.64
C MET A 64 -3.45 12.33 -9.05
N ASN A 65 -3.82 13.53 -8.61
CA ASN A 65 -2.93 14.42 -7.87
C ASN A 65 -2.82 14.05 -6.38
N TYR A 66 -3.68 13.18 -5.86
CA TYR A 66 -3.64 12.77 -4.46
C TYR A 66 -2.83 11.50 -4.30
N LEU A 67 -1.80 11.54 -3.45
CA LEU A 67 -0.95 10.38 -3.16
C LEU A 67 -1.75 9.22 -2.56
N THR A 68 -2.81 9.55 -1.82
CA THR A 68 -3.73 8.59 -1.20
C THR A 68 -4.47 7.75 -2.24
N LEU A 69 -4.83 8.34 -3.38
CA LEU A 69 -5.47 7.61 -4.47
C LEU A 69 -4.50 6.70 -5.22
N TRP A 70 -3.23 7.11 -5.38
CA TRP A 70 -2.19 6.19 -5.84
C TRP A 70 -2.00 5.01 -4.88
N GLY A 71 -1.94 5.28 -3.57
CA GLY A 71 -1.89 4.24 -2.53
C GLY A 71 -3.03 3.25 -2.70
N LEU A 72 -4.27 3.75 -2.71
CA LEU A 72 -5.48 2.94 -2.85
C LEU A 72 -5.45 2.07 -4.12
N GLN A 73 -5.04 2.64 -5.26
CA GLN A 73 -4.92 1.90 -6.51
C GLN A 73 -3.89 0.77 -6.43
N PHE A 74 -2.71 1.02 -5.86
CA PHE A 74 -1.71 -0.03 -5.67
C PHE A 74 -2.16 -1.07 -4.65
N SER A 75 -2.89 -0.68 -3.60
CA SER A 75 -3.48 -1.58 -2.62
C SER A 75 -4.51 -2.52 -3.28
N ILE A 76 -5.49 -1.98 -4.00
CA ILE A 76 -6.48 -2.75 -4.77
C ILE A 76 -5.78 -3.67 -5.77
N GLY A 77 -4.84 -3.13 -6.56
CA GLY A 77 -4.05 -3.89 -7.53
C GLY A 77 -3.27 -5.02 -6.88
N THR A 78 -2.71 -4.82 -5.69
CA THR A 78 -2.00 -5.87 -4.94
C THR A 78 -2.93 -7.02 -4.58
N PHE A 79 -4.09 -6.73 -3.99
CA PHE A 79 -5.03 -7.78 -3.59
C PHE A 79 -5.66 -8.49 -4.79
N LEU A 80 -5.94 -7.76 -5.88
CA LEU A 80 -6.36 -8.34 -7.16
C LEU A 80 -5.30 -9.30 -7.70
N LEU A 81 -4.04 -8.87 -7.78
CA LEU A 81 -2.95 -9.71 -8.28
C LEU A 81 -2.72 -10.93 -7.40
N LYS A 82 -2.93 -10.84 -6.07
CA LYS A 82 -2.87 -12.02 -5.18
C LYS A 82 -3.99 -13.01 -5.44
N VAL A 83 -5.22 -12.53 -5.63
CA VAL A 83 -6.37 -13.39 -6.02
C VAL A 83 -6.07 -14.06 -7.36
N LEU A 84 -5.59 -13.30 -8.35
CA LEU A 84 -5.19 -13.84 -9.65
C LEU A 84 -4.04 -14.84 -9.56
N CYS A 85 -3.00 -14.58 -8.75
CA CYS A 85 -1.89 -15.52 -8.54
C CYS A 85 -2.36 -16.81 -7.86
N SER A 86 -3.41 -16.75 -7.04
CA SER A 86 -3.99 -17.94 -6.41
C SER A 86 -4.73 -18.82 -7.41
N ILE A 87 -5.34 -18.21 -8.43
CA ILE A 87 -6.02 -18.92 -9.54
C ILE A 87 -5.00 -19.39 -10.59
N PHE A 88 -4.01 -18.55 -10.91
CA PHE A 88 -3.02 -18.74 -11.95
C PHE A 88 -1.59 -18.85 -11.37
N SER A 89 -1.37 -19.86 -10.53
CA SER A 89 -0.13 -20.02 -9.75
C SER A 89 1.15 -20.16 -10.58
N ASN A 90 1.03 -20.47 -11.88
CA ASN A 90 2.17 -20.76 -12.75
C ASN A 90 2.64 -19.55 -13.58
N SER A 91 2.02 -18.37 -13.42
CA SER A 91 2.39 -17.19 -14.20
C SER A 91 3.50 -16.37 -13.50
N PRO A 92 4.75 -16.38 -14.01
CA PRO A 92 5.85 -15.60 -13.43
C PRO A 92 5.59 -14.08 -13.54
N VAL A 93 4.87 -13.64 -14.58
CA VAL A 93 4.52 -12.24 -14.82
C VAL A 93 3.58 -11.73 -13.72
N LEU A 94 2.52 -12.47 -13.40
CA LEU A 94 1.59 -12.08 -12.33
C LEU A 94 2.29 -12.00 -10.98
N ILE A 95 3.18 -12.95 -10.70
CA ILE A 95 3.96 -12.98 -9.47
C ILE A 95 4.91 -11.77 -9.37
N ASP A 96 5.55 -11.37 -10.47
CA ASP A 96 6.45 -10.23 -10.46
C ASP A 96 5.69 -8.89 -10.41
N LEU A 97 4.54 -8.78 -11.08
CA LEU A 97 3.64 -7.65 -10.94
C LEU A 97 3.11 -7.51 -9.51
N GLU A 98 2.68 -8.61 -8.87
CA GLU A 98 2.23 -8.61 -7.46
C GLU A 98 3.29 -8.02 -6.55
N LYS A 99 4.55 -8.40 -6.73
CA LYS A 99 5.66 -7.90 -5.92
C LYS A 99 5.87 -6.41 -6.10
N VAL A 100 5.81 -5.91 -7.33
CA VAL A 100 5.98 -4.48 -7.63
C VAL A 100 4.82 -3.67 -7.05
N TYR A 101 3.59 -4.11 -7.28
CA TYR A 101 2.39 -3.46 -6.72
C TYR A 101 2.40 -3.45 -5.20
N ARG A 102 2.70 -4.59 -4.57
CA ARG A 102 2.79 -4.67 -3.11
C ARG A 102 3.88 -3.77 -2.54
N LEU A 103 5.02 -3.68 -3.22
CA LEU A 103 6.12 -2.83 -2.81
C LEU A 103 5.74 -1.35 -2.85
N LEU A 104 5.11 -0.92 -3.94
CA LEU A 104 4.65 0.46 -4.09
C LEU A 104 3.53 0.76 -3.09
N ALA A 105 2.56 -0.15 -2.93
CA ALA A 105 1.50 -0.03 -1.94
C ALA A 105 2.07 0.14 -0.52
N LEU A 106 2.97 -0.73 -0.08
CA LEU A 106 3.57 -0.63 1.26
C LEU A 106 4.30 0.71 1.47
N ALA A 107 5.08 1.16 0.48
CA ALA A 107 5.82 2.42 0.60
C ALA A 107 4.88 3.63 0.63
N ILE A 108 3.92 3.70 -0.29
CA ILE A 108 3.00 4.84 -0.44
C ILE A 108 2.03 4.90 0.72
N GLU A 109 1.34 3.80 1.04
CA GLU A 109 0.38 3.75 2.13
C GLU A 109 1.03 3.98 3.48
N GLY A 110 2.26 3.50 3.66
CA GLY A 110 3.04 3.77 4.85
C GLY A 110 3.34 5.25 5.02
N VAL A 111 3.71 5.95 3.93
CA VAL A 111 3.87 7.40 3.92
C VAL A 111 2.55 8.09 4.20
N VAL A 112 1.44 7.67 3.58
CA VAL A 112 0.11 8.25 3.81
C VAL A 112 -0.28 8.13 5.28
N LEU A 113 -0.17 6.95 5.88
CA LEU A 113 -0.49 6.73 7.30
C LEU A 113 0.35 7.62 8.24
N LEU A 114 1.66 7.74 7.97
CA LEU A 114 2.56 8.52 8.82
C LEU A 114 2.52 10.02 8.57
N ALA A 115 2.16 10.47 7.38
CA ALA A 115 2.07 11.89 7.05
C ALA A 115 0.70 12.44 7.38
N TYR A 116 -0.37 11.76 6.93
CA TYR A 116 -1.73 12.26 7.00
C TYR A 116 -2.21 12.45 8.44
N TRP A 117 -2.20 11.39 9.25
CA TRP A 117 -2.81 11.43 10.58
C TRP A 117 -2.15 12.44 11.52
N PRO A 118 -0.80 12.55 11.60
CA PRO A 118 -0.18 13.60 12.40
C PRO A 118 -0.56 15.00 11.92
N LEU A 119 -0.59 15.26 10.60
CA LEU A 119 -0.99 16.55 10.07
C LEU A 119 -2.45 16.86 10.36
N ALA A 120 -3.36 15.90 10.15
CA ALA A 120 -4.79 16.03 10.41
C ALA A 120 -5.09 16.31 11.89
N ILE A 121 -4.36 15.67 12.81
CA ILE A 121 -4.50 15.89 14.26
C ILE A 121 -3.95 17.26 14.67
N ILE A 122 -2.83 17.71 14.09
CA ILE A 122 -2.18 18.98 14.45
C ILE A 122 -2.95 20.17 13.86
N ASN A 123 -3.26 20.11 12.57
CA ASN A 123 -4.04 21.12 11.88
C ASN A 123 -4.71 20.51 10.63
N PRO A 124 -6.02 20.23 10.66
CA PRO A 124 -6.74 19.60 9.55
C PRO A 124 -6.76 20.48 8.28
N GLU A 125 -6.66 21.81 8.42
CA GLU A 125 -6.61 22.73 7.28
C GLU A 125 -5.34 22.56 6.42
N MET A 126 -4.32 21.88 6.95
CA MET A 126 -3.11 21.56 6.18
C MET A 126 -3.34 20.45 5.16
N VAL A 127 -4.28 19.55 5.41
CA VAL A 127 -4.53 18.36 4.56
C VAL A 127 -5.82 18.48 3.76
N VAL A 128 -6.82 19.18 4.28
CA VAL A 128 -8.13 19.37 3.65
C VAL A 128 -8.43 20.88 3.59
N PRO A 129 -8.82 21.42 2.43
CA PRO A 129 -9.24 22.81 2.33
C PRO A 129 -10.40 23.14 3.30
N PRO A 130 -10.47 24.36 3.87
CA PRO A 130 -11.44 24.72 4.90
C PRO A 130 -12.91 24.67 4.43
N ASP A 131 -13.14 24.69 3.12
CA ASP A 131 -14.44 24.58 2.47
C ASP A 131 -14.89 23.13 2.22
N VAL A 132 -14.01 22.15 2.46
CA VAL A 132 -14.28 20.73 2.22
C VAL A 132 -14.53 20.01 3.55
N VAL A 133 -15.72 19.44 3.70
CA VAL A 133 -16.08 18.60 4.85
C VAL A 133 -15.99 17.13 4.45
N ILE A 134 -15.08 16.39 5.08
CA ILE A 134 -14.94 14.94 4.90
C ILE A 134 -15.51 14.24 6.13
N THR A 135 -16.37 13.24 5.94
CA THR A 135 -16.84 12.43 7.06
C THR A 135 -15.72 11.52 7.56
N LEU A 136 -15.69 11.21 8.86
CA LEU A 136 -14.67 10.31 9.41
C LEU A 136 -14.64 8.95 8.69
N SER A 137 -15.79 8.47 8.21
CA SER A 137 -15.88 7.21 7.47
C SER A 137 -15.13 7.30 6.13
N ASP A 138 -15.34 8.38 5.38
CA ASP A 138 -14.66 8.61 4.09
C ASP A 138 -13.16 8.84 4.29
N ASP A 139 -12.81 9.54 5.37
CA ASP A 139 -11.43 9.82 5.73
C ASP A 139 -10.65 8.55 6.08
N LEU A 140 -11.20 7.71 6.97
CA LEU A 140 -10.63 6.41 7.32
C LEU A 140 -10.46 5.52 6.09
N LEU A 141 -11.40 5.60 5.16
CA LEU A 141 -11.38 4.79 3.95
C LEU A 141 -10.26 5.22 2.99
N LEU A 142 -10.02 6.51 2.83
CA LEU A 142 -8.99 7.02 1.93
C LEU A 142 -7.59 6.99 2.54
N HIS A 143 -7.48 7.23 3.84
CA HIS A 143 -6.20 7.51 4.50
C HIS A 143 -5.77 6.46 5.53
N CYS A 144 -6.63 5.51 5.90
CA CYS A 144 -6.31 4.50 6.92
C CYS A 144 -6.46 3.06 6.43
N TYR A 145 -7.64 2.65 5.96
CA TYR A 145 -7.93 1.24 5.67
C TYR A 145 -7.00 0.61 4.62
N PRO A 146 -6.67 1.25 3.50
CA PRO A 146 -5.79 0.66 2.49
C PRO A 146 -4.42 0.31 3.09
N GLY A 147 -3.80 1.27 3.79
CA GLY A 147 -2.56 1.08 4.53
C GLY A 147 -2.67 0.05 5.66
N LEU A 148 -3.69 0.14 6.50
CA LEU A 148 -3.88 -0.81 7.59
C LEU A 148 -3.99 -2.24 7.06
N LEU A 149 -4.79 -2.47 6.01
CA LEU A 149 -5.02 -3.80 5.44
C LEU A 149 -3.78 -4.36 4.74
N ILE A 150 -3.01 -3.54 4.00
CA ILE A 150 -1.77 -4.00 3.36
C ILE A 150 -0.72 -4.39 4.41
N TYR A 151 -0.58 -3.61 5.49
CA TYR A 151 0.35 -3.90 6.58
C TYR A 151 -0.09 -5.09 7.43
N LEU A 152 -1.37 -5.19 7.79
CA LEU A 152 -1.92 -6.36 8.49
C LEU A 152 -1.74 -7.63 7.67
N HIS A 153 -2.03 -7.59 6.37
CA HIS A 153 -1.74 -8.73 5.50
C HIS A 153 -0.23 -9.06 5.52
N GLN A 154 0.63 -8.05 5.39
CA GLN A 154 2.08 -8.26 5.35
C GLN A 154 2.61 -8.87 6.66
N ILE A 155 2.06 -8.47 7.81
CA ILE A 155 2.40 -9.02 9.13
C ILE A 155 1.84 -10.43 9.28
N PHE A 156 0.52 -10.61 9.17
CA PHE A 156 -0.15 -11.85 9.58
C PHE A 156 -0.18 -12.95 8.52
N LEU A 157 -0.28 -12.61 7.23
CA LEU A 157 -0.50 -13.58 6.15
C LEU A 157 0.71 -13.80 5.25
N SER A 158 1.68 -12.89 5.22
CA SER A 158 2.94 -13.23 4.55
C SER A 158 3.58 -14.40 5.29
N LYS A 159 4.17 -15.36 4.57
CA LYS A 159 4.75 -16.64 5.08
C LYS A 159 5.91 -16.47 6.10
N ARG A 160 6.01 -15.33 6.76
CA ARG A 160 7.19 -14.80 7.45
C ARG A 160 7.21 -14.98 8.96
N LEU A 161 6.07 -15.22 9.63
CA LEU A 161 6.06 -15.19 11.09
C LEU A 161 6.22 -16.56 11.76
N ILE A 162 5.92 -17.68 11.09
CA ILE A 162 5.88 -18.99 11.76
C ILE A 162 6.52 -20.07 10.88
N ASP A 163 7.80 -20.33 11.14
CA ASP A 163 8.41 -21.64 10.88
C ASP A 163 8.06 -22.57 12.07
N ASN A 164 8.06 -23.88 11.87
CA ASN A 164 7.78 -24.90 12.89
C ASN A 164 8.77 -24.86 14.09
N SER A 165 9.79 -24.00 14.02
CA SER A 165 10.80 -23.76 15.05
C SER A 165 10.43 -22.63 16.03
N GLY A 166 9.30 -21.94 15.85
CA GLY A 166 8.90 -20.81 16.69
C GLY A 166 9.78 -19.56 16.52
N LEU A 167 10.72 -19.59 15.58
CA LEU A 167 11.61 -18.47 15.28
C LEU A 167 11.14 -17.72 14.03
N LEU A 168 11.09 -16.39 14.14
CA LEU A 168 10.60 -15.46 13.12
C LEU A 168 11.54 -15.41 11.91
N LYS A 169 11.48 -16.42 11.04
CA LYS A 169 12.34 -16.51 9.85
C LYS A 169 11.72 -15.72 8.70
N LEU A 170 12.09 -14.45 8.62
CA LEU A 170 11.74 -13.56 7.52
C LEU A 170 12.31 -14.13 6.21
N GLN A 171 11.50 -14.87 5.45
CA GLN A 171 11.95 -15.52 4.23
C GLN A 171 12.52 -14.49 3.25
N THR A 172 13.75 -14.78 2.83
CA THR A 172 14.71 -13.93 2.13
C THR A 172 14.33 -13.72 0.67
N LEU A 173 13.92 -12.49 0.33
CA LEU A 173 14.05 -11.95 -1.04
C LEU A 173 15.51 -11.51 -1.27
N ASN A 174 16.48 -12.40 -0.99
CA ASN A 174 17.90 -12.01 -0.87
C ASN A 174 18.52 -11.50 -2.18
N SER A 175 17.93 -11.77 -3.33
CA SER A 175 18.46 -11.30 -4.63
C SER A 175 17.77 -10.05 -5.20
N ARG A 176 16.85 -9.39 -4.47
CA ARG A 176 16.05 -8.25 -5.01
C ARG A 176 16.02 -6.97 -4.16
N LYS A 177 16.84 -6.85 -3.10
CA LYS A 177 16.89 -5.64 -2.26
C LYS A 177 17.23 -4.37 -3.08
N VAL A 178 18.16 -4.47 -4.04
CA VAL A 178 18.56 -3.32 -4.87
C VAL A 178 17.41 -2.83 -5.78
N HIS A 179 16.67 -3.74 -6.41
CA HIS A 179 15.56 -3.36 -7.29
C HIS A 179 14.43 -2.65 -6.53
N SER A 180 14.21 -3.04 -5.27
CA SER A 180 13.10 -2.53 -4.47
C SER A 180 13.18 -1.02 -4.20
N ASN A 181 14.37 -0.52 -3.80
CA ASN A 181 14.58 0.90 -3.55
C ASN A 181 14.51 1.72 -4.84
N VAL A 182 15.03 1.17 -5.95
CA VAL A 182 14.99 1.84 -7.26
C VAL A 182 13.54 2.10 -7.69
N PHE A 183 12.62 1.14 -7.53
CA PHE A 183 11.21 1.36 -7.87
C PHE A 183 10.56 2.46 -7.03
N VAL A 184 10.81 2.50 -5.72
CA VAL A 184 10.27 3.56 -4.85
C VAL A 184 10.84 4.93 -5.22
N ILE A 185 12.15 5.01 -5.50
CA ILE A 185 12.80 6.26 -5.93
C ILE A 185 12.23 6.74 -7.26
N LEU A 186 12.16 5.85 -8.27
CA LEU A 186 11.62 6.19 -9.58
C LEU A 186 10.16 6.62 -9.49
N PHE A 187 9.33 5.91 -8.71
CA PHE A 187 7.94 6.30 -8.51
C PHE A 187 7.81 7.62 -7.77
N GLY A 188 8.61 7.85 -6.71
CA GLY A 188 8.63 9.12 -5.99
C GLY A 188 9.04 10.29 -6.89
N MET A 189 10.07 10.12 -7.72
CA MET A 189 10.46 11.11 -8.73
C MET A 189 9.33 11.34 -9.74
N PHE A 190 8.75 10.28 -10.29
CA PHE A 190 7.62 10.38 -11.21
C PHE A 190 6.45 11.16 -10.60
N TYR A 191 6.03 10.81 -9.38
CA TYR A 191 4.93 11.47 -8.69
C TYR A 191 5.22 12.93 -8.39
N THR A 192 6.42 13.27 -7.89
CA THR A 192 6.78 14.67 -7.62
C THR A 192 6.83 15.52 -8.89
N CYS A 193 7.40 14.98 -9.99
CA CYS A 193 7.35 15.61 -11.30
C CYS A 193 5.91 15.77 -11.79
N TRP A 194 5.05 14.78 -11.58
CA TRP A 194 3.63 14.84 -11.95
C TRP A 194 2.90 15.94 -11.20
N ILE A 195 3.07 16.06 -9.88
CA ILE A 195 2.44 17.10 -9.07
C ILE A 195 2.91 18.48 -9.51
N GLU A 196 4.22 18.73 -9.61
CA GLU A 196 4.73 20.03 -10.06
C GLU A 196 4.27 20.35 -11.49
N TYR A 197 4.25 19.38 -12.40
CA TYR A 197 3.73 19.57 -13.76
C TYR A 197 2.24 19.92 -13.74
N SER A 198 1.44 19.21 -12.98
CA SER A 198 -0.01 19.43 -12.92
C SER A 198 -0.37 20.79 -12.29
N SER A 199 0.29 21.17 -11.20
CA SER A 199 0.09 22.43 -10.47
C SER A 199 0.70 23.65 -11.17
N THR A 200 1.63 23.45 -12.12
CA THR A 200 2.15 24.56 -12.95
C THR A 200 1.37 24.72 -14.24
N ARG A 201 0.95 23.62 -14.89
CA ARG A 201 0.41 23.67 -16.25
C ARG A 201 -1.11 23.74 -16.31
N PHE A 202 -1.81 23.03 -15.43
CA PHE A 202 -3.26 22.87 -15.54
C PHE A 202 -4.00 23.62 -14.44
N ASN A 203 -3.35 23.79 -13.28
CA ASN A 203 -3.95 24.38 -12.10
C ASN A 203 -2.99 25.35 -11.43
N PRO A 204 -2.77 26.55 -12.00
CA PRO A 204 -1.71 27.43 -11.55
C PRO A 204 -1.80 27.66 -10.04
N LYS A 205 -0.80 27.12 -9.32
CA LYS A 205 -0.64 27.19 -7.85
C LYS A 205 -1.72 26.49 -7.02
N VAL A 206 -2.49 25.57 -7.58
CA VAL A 206 -3.36 24.70 -6.77
C VAL A 206 -2.67 23.36 -6.61
N PHE A 207 -2.18 23.11 -5.40
CA PHE A 207 -1.61 21.83 -5.00
C PHE A 207 -2.71 20.93 -4.41
N PRO A 208 -2.55 19.59 -4.50
CA PRO A 208 -3.53 18.66 -3.93
C PRO A 208 -3.68 18.80 -2.42
N TYR A 209 -2.63 19.26 -1.73
CA TYR A 209 -2.63 19.46 -0.29
C TYR A 209 -2.25 20.91 0.03
N PRO A 210 -2.99 21.60 0.90
CA PRO A 210 -2.66 22.96 1.33
C PRO A 210 -1.24 23.10 1.89
N PHE A 211 -0.71 22.09 2.60
CA PHE A 211 0.67 22.12 3.11
C PHE A 211 1.75 22.18 2.02
N LEU A 212 1.40 21.84 0.77
CA LEU A 212 2.30 21.99 -0.37
C LEU A 212 2.24 23.40 -0.95
N ASP A 213 1.27 24.25 -0.63
CA ASP A 213 1.23 25.63 -1.13
C ASP A 213 2.19 26.56 -0.37
N ILE A 214 3.47 26.19 -0.41
CA ILE A 214 4.61 26.90 0.16
C ILE A 214 5.64 27.15 -0.93
N ILE A 215 6.73 27.86 -0.62
CA ILE A 215 7.82 28.08 -1.58
C ILE A 215 8.41 26.76 -2.09
N PHE A 216 8.91 26.76 -3.33
CA PHE A 216 9.41 25.56 -4.03
C PHE A 216 10.43 24.75 -3.20
N LEU A 217 11.36 25.43 -2.53
CA LEU A 217 12.37 24.76 -1.70
C LEU A 217 11.73 23.97 -0.53
N GLY A 218 10.72 24.55 0.12
CA GLY A 218 10.00 23.89 1.21
C GLY A 218 9.26 22.64 0.72
N ARG A 219 8.55 22.73 -0.42
CA ARG A 219 7.89 21.57 -1.04
C ARG A 219 8.89 20.46 -1.35
N TYR A 220 10.03 20.81 -1.94
CA TYR A 220 11.06 19.84 -2.31
C TYR A 220 11.60 19.10 -1.08
N THR A 221 11.79 19.79 0.05
CA THR A 221 12.16 19.16 1.33
C THR A 221 11.10 18.16 1.80
N ILE A 222 9.82 18.48 1.66
CA ILE A 222 8.72 17.56 2.02
C ILE A 222 8.75 16.32 1.14
N TYR A 223 8.89 16.49 -0.18
CA TYR A 223 8.98 15.38 -1.14
C TYR A 223 10.13 14.42 -0.80
N ILE A 224 11.32 14.98 -0.54
CA ILE A 224 12.48 14.20 -0.13
C ILE A 224 12.22 13.47 1.19
N SER A 225 11.64 14.15 2.18
CA SER A 225 11.35 13.56 3.50
C SER A 225 10.40 12.38 3.38
N PHE A 226 9.31 12.52 2.61
CA PHE A 226 8.36 11.44 2.35
C PHE A 226 8.99 10.28 1.58
N LEU A 227 9.87 10.56 0.61
CA LEU A 227 10.63 9.52 -0.09
C LEU A 227 11.53 8.73 0.89
N PHE A 228 12.23 9.42 1.80
CA PHE A 228 13.05 8.75 2.82
C PHE A 228 12.21 7.92 3.79
N ILE A 229 11.04 8.41 4.20
CA ILE A 229 10.09 7.63 5.01
C ILE A 229 9.67 6.37 4.26
N GLY A 230 9.26 6.48 2.99
CA GLY A 230 8.88 5.33 2.17
C GLY A 230 10.00 4.29 2.04
N LEU A 231 11.24 4.74 1.80
CA LEU A 231 12.43 3.87 1.76
C LEU A 231 12.72 3.21 3.12
N PHE A 232 12.58 3.96 4.21
CA PHE A 232 12.76 3.44 5.55
C PHE A 232 11.73 2.36 5.89
N LEU A 233 10.44 2.61 5.60
CA LEU A 233 9.36 1.65 5.79
C LEU A 233 9.54 0.41 4.93
N LEU A 234 9.97 0.57 3.67
CA LEU A 234 10.30 -0.55 2.81
C LEU A 234 11.43 -1.38 3.42
N ARG A 235 12.47 -0.74 3.97
CA ARG A 235 13.58 -1.44 4.63
C ARG A 235 13.15 -2.21 5.87
N LEU A 236 12.28 -1.63 6.70
CA LEU A 236 11.66 -2.33 7.84
C LEU A 236 10.80 -3.51 7.40
N SER A 237 10.15 -3.39 6.25
CA SER A 237 9.38 -4.49 5.66
C SER A 237 10.26 -5.57 5.02
N GLN A 238 11.59 -5.43 4.99
CA GLN A 238 12.51 -6.42 4.43
C GLN A 238 13.23 -7.22 5.52
N PRO A 239 13.60 -8.49 5.25
CA PRO A 239 14.38 -9.29 6.19
C PRO A 239 15.75 -8.66 6.45
N SER A 240 16.15 -8.57 7.72
CA SER A 240 17.57 -8.45 8.07
C SER A 240 18.28 -9.70 7.54
N SER A 241 19.17 -9.51 6.57
CA SER A 241 20.03 -10.56 6.02
C SER A 241 21.07 -10.99 7.04
#